data_AF-A0A972LAM8-F1
#
_entry.id   AF-A0A972LAM8-F1
#
_cell.length_a   1.000
_cell.length_b   1.000
_cell.length_c   1.000
_cell.angle_alpha   90.00
_cell.angle_beta   90.00
_cell.angle_gamma   90.00
#
_symmetry.space_group_name_H-M   'P 1'
#
loop_
_entity.id
_entity.type
_entity.pdbx_description
1 polymer ?
#
loop_
_entity_poly.entity_id
_entity_poly.type
_entity_poly.pdbx_seq_one_letter_code
_entity_poly.pdbx_strand_id
1 'polypeptide(L)'
;MQAALKLNGDNAELYMLLARLNMLQANMAQTASQNKVHHQNQTIENLKRALIERPSWGFAWAKLAQAYAADPKQTSSLVYALERALHFAAYEKLSQQQIIPLAIAQWDILPDSIKDQTRTTIQHALRYQPRIIALIATTAVAHNWEDELTPLLTRKWHKNVLSGTIRKKNQEGQP
;
A
#
# COMPACT_ATOMS: atom_id res chain seq x y z
N MET A 1 -22.39 7.84 -12.49
CA MET A 1 -20.98 8.17 -12.80
C MET A 1 -20.79 8.73 -14.21
N GLN A 2 -21.28 8.09 -15.27
CA GLN A 2 -21.09 8.59 -16.65
C GLN A 2 -21.67 9.99 -16.89
N ALA A 3 -22.82 10.34 -16.29
CA ALA A 3 -23.38 11.69 -16.36
C ALA A 3 -22.51 12.75 -15.66
N ALA A 4 -21.83 12.38 -14.56
CA ALA A 4 -20.95 13.30 -13.84
C ALA A 4 -19.64 13.56 -14.61
N LEU A 5 -19.06 12.53 -15.26
CA LEU A 5 -17.89 12.69 -16.14
C LEU A 5 -18.19 13.59 -17.33
N LYS A 6 -19.42 13.56 -17.85
CA LYS A 6 -19.86 14.44 -18.95
C LYS A 6 -20.00 15.90 -18.53
N LEU A 7 -20.25 16.17 -17.25
CA LEU A 7 -20.45 17.53 -16.71
C LEU A 7 -19.15 18.14 -16.16
N ASN A 8 -18.22 17.31 -15.67
CA ASN A 8 -16.90 17.71 -15.21
C ASN A 8 -15.89 16.58 -15.51
N GLY A 9 -15.34 16.59 -16.73
CA GLY A 9 -14.45 15.56 -17.24
C GLY A 9 -13.09 15.51 -16.57
N ASP A 10 -12.67 16.61 -15.94
CA ASP A 10 -11.34 16.80 -15.35
C ASP A 10 -11.44 16.79 -13.83
N ASN A 11 -12.07 15.75 -13.29
CA ASN A 11 -12.29 15.60 -11.86
C ASN A 11 -11.50 14.42 -11.28
N ALA A 12 -10.40 14.74 -10.60
CA ALA A 12 -9.54 13.76 -9.94
C ALA A 12 -10.30 12.81 -9.00
N GLU A 13 -11.26 13.34 -8.22
CA GLU A 13 -12.05 12.55 -7.26
C GLU A 13 -12.93 11.52 -7.98
N LEU A 14 -13.51 11.90 -9.12
CA LEU A 14 -14.36 11.01 -9.91
C LEU A 14 -13.57 9.84 -10.48
N TYR A 15 -12.38 10.10 -11.00
CA TYR A 15 -11.46 9.05 -11.44
C TYR A 15 -10.98 8.17 -10.28
N MET A 16 -10.69 8.75 -9.12
CA MET A 16 -10.35 7.98 -7.93
C MET A 16 -11.48 7.05 -7.47
N LEU A 17 -12.73 7.52 -7.51
CA LEU A 17 -13.90 6.70 -7.20
C LEU A 17 -14.11 5.57 -8.21
N LEU A 18 -13.92 5.84 -9.50
CA LEU A 18 -13.97 4.82 -10.56
C LEU A 18 -12.87 3.77 -10.39
N ALA A 19 -11.66 4.18 -10.03
CA ALA A 19 -10.59 3.25 -9.71
C ALA A 19 -10.96 2.35 -8.53
N ARG A 20 -11.47 2.92 -7.43
CA ARG A 20 -11.91 2.15 -6.26
C ARG A 20 -13.03 1.16 -6.60
N LEU A 21 -14.00 1.56 -7.43
CA LEU A 21 -15.06 0.67 -7.89
C LEU A 21 -14.48 -0.53 -8.65
N ASN A 22 -13.55 -0.27 -9.56
CA ASN A 22 -12.88 -1.33 -10.32
C ASN A 22 -12.03 -2.25 -9.42
N MET A 23 -11.34 -1.71 -8.41
CA MET A 23 -10.63 -2.53 -7.43
C MET A 23 -11.57 -3.49 -6.70
N LEU A 24 -12.76 -3.01 -6.30
CA LEU A 24 -13.76 -3.85 -5.65
C LEU A 24 -14.25 -4.95 -6.59
N GLN A 25 -14.54 -4.61 -7.86
CA GLN A 25 -14.94 -5.59 -8.87
C GLN A 25 -13.85 -6.63 -9.15
N ALA A 26 -12.58 -6.21 -9.21
CA ALA A 26 -11.44 -7.11 -9.36
C ALA A 26 -11.28 -8.08 -8.17
N ASN A 27 -11.56 -7.61 -6.94
CA ASN A 27 -11.51 -8.43 -5.73
C ASN A 27 -12.67 -9.43 -5.63
N MET A 28 -13.83 -9.11 -6.21
CA MET A 28 -14.99 -10.00 -6.26
C MET A 28 -14.89 -11.04 -7.39
N ALA A 29 -14.08 -10.77 -8.41
CA ALA A 29 -13.89 -11.66 -9.54
C ALA A 29 -13.01 -12.87 -9.18
N GLN A 30 -13.27 -14.02 -9.81
CA GLN A 30 -12.42 -15.21 -9.65
C GLN A 30 -10.97 -14.90 -10.04
N THR A 31 -10.02 -15.51 -9.31
CA THR A 31 -8.59 -15.16 -9.31
C THR A 31 -7.91 -15.13 -10.68
N ALA A 32 -8.40 -15.91 -11.66
CA ALA A 32 -7.85 -16.02 -13.01
C ALA A 32 -8.83 -15.58 -14.13
N SER A 33 -9.90 -14.85 -13.79
CA SER A 33 -10.89 -14.42 -14.80
C SER A 33 -10.40 -13.23 -15.64
N GLN A 34 -10.77 -13.19 -16.91
CA GLN A 34 -10.53 -12.03 -17.80
C GLN A 34 -11.13 -10.74 -17.23
N ASN A 35 -12.25 -10.85 -16.49
CA ASN A 35 -12.88 -9.73 -15.79
C ASN A 35 -11.96 -9.10 -14.74
N LYS A 36 -11.22 -9.92 -13.99
CA LYS A 36 -10.25 -9.41 -13.00
C LYS A 36 -9.16 -8.58 -13.66
N VAL A 37 -8.59 -9.08 -14.75
CA VAL A 37 -7.55 -8.37 -15.53
C VAL A 37 -8.11 -7.07 -16.11
N HIS A 38 -9.33 -7.11 -16.66
CA HIS A 38 -10.01 -5.92 -17.19
C HIS A 38 -10.17 -4.84 -16.12
N HIS A 39 -10.69 -5.19 -14.94
CA HIS A 39 -10.88 -4.25 -13.84
C HIS A 39 -9.56 -3.76 -13.23
N GLN A 40 -8.51 -4.58 -13.21
CA GLN A 40 -7.16 -4.14 -12.81
C GLN A 40 -6.62 -3.08 -13.78
N ASN A 41 -6.75 -3.30 -15.09
CA ASN A 41 -6.34 -2.32 -16.10
C ASN A 41 -7.15 -1.02 -15.98
N GLN A 42 -8.47 -1.12 -15.81
CA GLN A 42 -9.31 0.06 -15.58
C GLN A 42 -8.97 0.79 -14.27
N THR A 43 -8.56 0.08 -13.23
CA THR A 43 -8.07 0.69 -11.99
C THR A 43 -6.83 1.55 -12.27
N ILE A 44 -5.83 0.98 -12.93
CA ILE A 44 -4.58 1.67 -13.26
C ILE A 44 -4.85 2.91 -14.10
N GLU A 45 -5.65 2.80 -15.14
CA GLU A 45 -5.94 3.92 -16.04
C GLU A 45 -6.70 5.05 -15.34
N ASN A 46 -7.68 4.73 -14.49
CA ASN A 46 -8.38 5.75 -13.71
C ASN A 46 -7.47 6.41 -12.67
N LEU A 47 -6.57 5.65 -12.02
CA LEU A 47 -5.60 6.24 -11.07
C LEU A 47 -4.61 7.17 -11.77
N LYS A 48 -4.12 6.80 -12.96
CA LYS A 48 -3.26 7.69 -13.77
C LYS A 48 -3.99 8.99 -14.10
N ARG A 49 -5.26 8.93 -14.54
CA ARG A 49 -6.06 10.13 -14.81
C ARG A 49 -6.25 11.00 -13.56
N ALA A 50 -6.57 10.38 -12.41
CA ALA A 50 -6.68 11.12 -11.15
C ALA A 50 -5.37 11.84 -10.79
N LEU A 51 -4.23 11.23 -11.08
CA LEU A 51 -2.89 11.78 -10.81
C LEU A 51 -2.43 12.81 -11.84
N ILE A 52 -2.96 12.80 -13.07
CA ILE A 52 -2.75 13.89 -14.04
C ILE A 52 -3.42 15.16 -13.50
N GLU A 53 -4.66 15.05 -13.02
CA GLU A 53 -5.42 16.18 -12.47
C GLU A 53 -4.91 16.65 -11.10
N ARG A 54 -4.42 15.72 -10.26
CA ARG A 54 -3.88 16.03 -8.92
C ARG A 54 -2.58 15.26 -8.62
N PRO A 55 -1.44 15.71 -9.15
CA PRO A 55 -0.17 14.97 -9.03
C PRO A 55 0.38 14.84 -7.62
N SER A 56 0.00 15.73 -6.70
CA SER A 56 0.44 15.72 -5.30
C SER A 56 -0.42 14.83 -4.39
N TRP A 57 -1.38 14.07 -4.95
CA TRP A 57 -2.27 13.25 -4.15
C TRP A 57 -1.61 11.93 -3.72
N GLY A 58 -0.85 11.95 -2.62
CA GLY A 58 -0.07 10.79 -2.18
C GLY A 58 -0.91 9.53 -1.91
N PHE A 59 -2.17 9.67 -1.47
CA PHE A 59 -3.07 8.51 -1.34
C PHE A 59 -3.40 7.84 -2.68
N ALA A 60 -3.56 8.61 -3.77
CA ALA A 60 -3.78 8.05 -5.11
C ALA A 60 -2.52 7.35 -5.63
N TRP A 61 -1.32 7.90 -5.35
CA TRP A 61 -0.05 7.22 -5.62
C TRP A 61 0.08 5.89 -4.88
N ALA A 62 -0.29 5.85 -3.59
CA ALA A 62 -0.29 4.62 -2.80
C ALA A 62 -1.20 3.55 -3.41
N LYS A 63 -2.38 3.95 -3.91
CA LYS A 63 -3.30 3.04 -4.60
C LYS A 63 -2.76 2.57 -5.94
N LEU A 64 -2.06 3.43 -6.68
CA LEU A 64 -1.43 3.06 -7.94
C LEU A 64 -0.29 2.07 -7.72
N ALA A 65 0.54 2.28 -6.70
CA ALA A 65 1.55 1.33 -6.28
C ALA A 65 0.92 -0.03 -5.92
N GLN A 66 -0.18 -0.04 -5.14
CA GLN A 66 -0.91 -1.27 -4.83
C GLN A 66 -1.40 -2.00 -6.09
N ALA A 67 -1.90 -1.26 -7.09
CA ALA A 67 -2.36 -1.84 -8.34
C ALA A 67 -1.22 -2.46 -9.15
N TYR A 68 -0.04 -1.82 -9.20
CA TYR A 68 1.14 -2.36 -9.88
C TYR A 68 1.75 -3.57 -9.19
N ALA A 69 1.66 -3.68 -7.86
CA ALA A 69 2.18 -4.83 -7.13
C ALA A 69 1.53 -6.17 -7.49
N ALA A 70 0.38 -6.14 -8.18
CA ALA A 70 -0.28 -7.34 -8.67
C ALA A 70 0.37 -7.93 -9.94
N ASP A 71 1.25 -7.19 -10.63
CA ASP A 71 1.91 -7.62 -11.87
C ASP A 71 3.43 -7.43 -11.77
N PRO A 72 4.22 -8.52 -11.74
CA PRO A 72 5.70 -8.44 -11.73
C PRO A 72 6.30 -7.68 -12.90
N LYS A 73 5.59 -7.52 -14.03
CA LYS A 73 6.08 -6.72 -15.16
C LYS A 73 6.07 -5.22 -14.87
N GLN A 74 5.40 -4.79 -13.81
CA GLN A 74 5.25 -3.39 -13.42
C GLN A 74 6.19 -2.98 -12.29
N THR A 75 7.26 -3.73 -12.01
CA THR A 75 8.20 -3.44 -10.91
C THR A 75 8.74 -2.01 -10.92
N SER A 76 9.15 -1.48 -12.07
CA SER A 76 9.63 -0.08 -12.16
C SER A 76 8.52 0.93 -11.87
N SER A 77 7.32 0.72 -12.43
CA SER A 77 6.13 1.54 -12.18
C SER A 77 5.69 1.50 -10.71
N LEU A 78 5.78 0.34 -10.08
CA LEU A 78 5.52 0.13 -8.65
C LEU A 78 6.48 0.94 -7.78
N VAL A 79 7.79 0.81 -8.03
CA VAL A 79 8.83 1.52 -7.27
C VAL A 79 8.63 3.03 -7.39
N TYR A 80 8.41 3.52 -8.62
CA TYR A 80 8.12 4.95 -8.85
C TYR A 80 6.85 5.40 -8.12
N ALA A 81 5.74 4.68 -8.25
CA ALA A 81 4.50 5.06 -7.58
C ALA A 81 4.63 5.06 -6.05
N LEU A 82 5.39 4.11 -5.48
CA LEU A 82 5.65 4.03 -4.05
C LEU A 82 6.51 5.20 -3.57
N GLU A 83 7.56 5.56 -4.32
CA GLU A 83 8.38 6.74 -4.06
C GLU A 83 7.52 8.02 -4.02
N ARG A 84 6.66 8.22 -5.02
CA ARG A 84 5.75 9.37 -5.06
C ARG A 84 4.76 9.36 -3.90
N ALA A 85 4.26 8.19 -3.50
CA ALA A 85 3.36 8.05 -2.36
C ALA A 85 4.03 8.45 -1.04
N LEU A 86 5.27 7.99 -0.82
CA LEU A 86 6.10 8.37 0.33
C LEU A 86 6.38 9.88 0.30
N HIS A 87 6.77 10.42 -0.84
CA HIS A 87 7.10 11.84 -0.98
C HIS A 87 5.90 12.75 -0.62
N PHE A 88 4.71 12.45 -1.12
CA PHE A 88 3.55 13.33 -0.94
C PHE A 88 2.71 13.04 0.31
N ALA A 89 2.75 11.82 0.85
CA ALA A 89 1.87 11.44 1.95
C ALA A 89 2.52 10.51 2.99
N ALA A 90 3.84 10.64 3.21
CA ALA A 90 4.56 9.87 4.24
C ALA A 90 3.94 9.96 5.64
N TYR A 91 3.25 11.05 5.98
CA TYR A 91 2.73 11.28 7.34
C TYR A 91 1.20 11.22 7.44
N GLU A 92 0.51 11.02 6.32
CA GLU A 92 -0.95 10.88 6.34
C GLU A 92 -1.35 9.48 6.78
N LYS A 93 -2.21 9.39 7.79
CA LYS A 93 -2.63 8.10 8.38
C LYS A 93 -3.14 7.08 7.35
N LEU A 94 -4.07 7.49 6.47
CA LEU A 94 -4.65 6.58 5.48
C LEU A 94 -3.62 6.11 4.45
N SER A 95 -2.70 6.99 4.08
CA SER A 95 -1.61 6.69 3.15
C SER A 95 -0.59 5.74 3.79
N GLN A 96 -0.17 6.00 5.04
CA GLN A 96 0.71 5.10 5.79
C GLN A 96 0.14 3.69 5.95
N GLN A 97 -1.17 3.55 6.17
CA GLN A 97 -1.85 2.25 6.26
C GLN A 97 -1.85 1.48 4.93
N GLN A 98 -1.61 2.14 3.79
CA GLN A 98 -1.47 1.51 2.47
C GLN A 98 0.01 1.28 2.12
N ILE A 99 0.83 2.31 2.31
CA ILE A 99 2.23 2.36 1.89
C ILE A 99 3.08 1.39 2.70
N ILE A 100 2.95 1.39 4.04
CA ILE A 100 3.85 0.61 4.90
C ILE A 100 3.74 -0.90 4.61
N PRO A 101 2.53 -1.51 4.60
CA PRO A 101 2.43 -2.94 4.30
C PRO A 101 2.95 -3.28 2.91
N LEU A 102 2.67 -2.40 1.93
CA LEU A 102 3.11 -2.58 0.56
C LEU A 102 4.65 -2.52 0.44
N ALA A 103 5.29 -1.55 1.09
CA ALA A 103 6.74 -1.41 1.08
C ALA A 103 7.44 -2.59 1.75
N ILE A 104 6.88 -3.10 2.86
CA ILE A 104 7.38 -4.32 3.52
C ILE A 104 7.24 -5.53 2.58
N ALA A 105 6.08 -5.70 1.94
CA ALA A 105 5.84 -6.82 1.03
C ALA A 105 6.72 -6.82 -0.22
N GLN A 106 7.25 -5.66 -0.59
CA GLN A 106 8.07 -5.45 -1.79
C GLN A 106 9.54 -5.14 -1.45
N TRP A 107 9.96 -5.38 -0.21
CA TRP A 107 11.22 -4.86 0.34
C TRP A 107 12.45 -5.15 -0.53
N ASP A 108 12.54 -6.37 -1.06
CA ASP A 108 13.73 -6.85 -1.79
C ASP A 108 13.98 -6.10 -3.10
N ILE A 109 12.94 -5.55 -3.73
CA ILE A 109 13.05 -4.81 -4.99
C ILE A 109 13.19 -3.30 -4.79
N LEU A 110 13.11 -2.81 -3.54
CA LEU A 110 13.18 -1.38 -3.26
C LEU A 110 14.64 -0.89 -3.24
N PRO A 111 14.94 0.27 -3.86
CA PRO A 111 16.23 0.93 -3.68
C PRO A 111 16.40 1.43 -2.23
N ASP A 112 17.65 1.57 -1.80
CA ASP A 112 17.97 1.92 -0.40
C ASP A 112 17.36 3.27 0.03
N SER A 113 17.29 4.25 -0.88
CA SER A 113 16.65 5.53 -0.62
C SER A 113 15.17 5.38 -0.20
N ILE A 114 14.44 4.47 -0.83
CA ILE A 114 13.03 4.18 -0.51
C ILE A 114 12.92 3.33 0.75
N LYS A 115 13.87 2.41 0.99
CA LYS A 115 13.94 1.65 2.25
C LYS A 115 14.10 2.58 3.44
N ASP A 116 14.99 3.57 3.35
CA ASP A 116 15.23 4.54 4.43
C ASP A 116 14.04 5.47 4.67
N GLN A 117 13.39 5.94 3.60
CA GLN A 117 12.14 6.69 3.71
C GLN A 117 11.02 5.86 4.34
N THR A 118 10.93 4.58 3.98
CA THR A 118 9.98 3.63 4.59
C THR A 118 10.25 3.46 6.07
N ARG A 119 11.51 3.24 6.49
CA ARG A 119 11.88 3.12 7.92
C ARG A 119 11.48 4.37 8.71
N THR A 120 11.79 5.55 8.16
CA THR A 120 11.41 6.85 8.75
C THR A 120 9.88 6.98 8.88
N THR A 121 9.15 6.58 7.85
CA THR A 121 7.69 6.57 7.81
C THR A 121 7.09 5.63 8.85
N ILE A 122 7.66 4.43 9.01
CA ILE A 122 7.28 3.45 10.03
C ILE A 122 7.52 4.01 11.43
N GLN A 123 8.70 4.57 11.71
CA GLN A 123 9.01 5.17 13.01
C GLN A 123 8.03 6.30 13.36
N HIS A 124 7.73 7.16 12.40
CA HIS A 124 6.71 8.19 12.57
C HIS A 124 5.34 7.58 12.90
N ALA A 125 4.90 6.59 12.12
CA ALA A 125 3.62 5.93 12.33
C ALA A 125 3.53 5.26 13.72
N LEU A 126 4.57 4.55 14.15
CA LEU A 126 4.66 3.93 15.46
C LEU A 126 4.61 4.96 16.61
N ARG A 127 5.14 6.17 16.40
CA ARG A 127 5.10 7.24 17.39
C ARG A 127 3.71 7.84 17.56
N TYR A 128 3.02 8.11 16.46
CA TYR A 128 1.80 8.92 16.44
C TYR A 128 0.50 8.12 16.24
N GLN A 129 0.60 6.83 15.87
CA GLN A 129 -0.56 5.97 15.61
C GLN A 129 -0.44 4.66 16.40
N PRO A 130 -0.82 4.64 17.68
CA PRO A 130 -0.63 3.47 18.54
C PRO A 130 -1.24 2.16 17.99
N ARG A 131 -2.32 2.24 17.20
CA ARG A 131 -2.96 1.03 16.64
C ARG A 131 -2.28 0.48 15.39
N ILE A 132 -1.34 1.21 14.78
CA ILE A 132 -0.73 0.79 13.51
C ILE A 132 0.24 -0.39 13.69
N ILE A 133 0.83 -0.55 14.88
CA ILE A 133 1.80 -1.64 15.14
C ILE A 133 1.23 -3.02 14.85
N ALA A 134 -0.07 -3.25 15.11
CA ALA A 134 -0.69 -4.56 14.83
C ALA A 134 -0.66 -4.88 13.33
N LEU A 135 -0.94 -3.89 12.49
CA LEU A 135 -0.84 -4.00 11.04
C LEU A 135 0.62 -4.26 10.62
N ILE A 136 1.55 -3.42 11.08
CA ILE A 136 2.97 -3.50 10.72
C ILE A 136 3.57 -4.86 11.14
N ALA A 137 3.31 -5.31 12.36
CA ALA A 137 3.81 -6.58 12.87
C ALA A 137 3.24 -7.77 12.10
N THR A 138 1.94 -7.75 11.76
CA THR A 138 1.31 -8.81 10.95
C THR A 138 1.94 -8.88 9.57
N THR A 139 2.14 -7.74 8.91
CA THR A 139 2.77 -7.71 7.59
C THR A 139 4.24 -8.11 7.66
N ALA A 140 5.00 -7.60 8.64
CA ALA A 140 6.41 -7.97 8.81
C ALA A 140 6.56 -9.47 8.98
N VAL A 141 5.73 -10.06 9.84
CA VAL A 141 5.71 -11.51 10.07
C VAL A 141 5.30 -12.29 8.82
N ALA A 142 4.33 -11.81 8.04
CA ALA A 142 3.93 -12.47 6.80
C ALA A 142 5.04 -12.50 5.73
N HIS A 143 5.94 -11.52 5.76
CA HIS A 143 7.01 -11.34 4.77
C HIS A 143 8.43 -11.58 5.32
N ASN A 144 8.56 -12.22 6.49
CA ASN A 144 9.84 -12.50 7.15
C ASN A 144 10.73 -11.24 7.35
N TRP A 145 10.09 -10.12 7.68
CA TRP A 145 10.71 -8.79 7.85
C TRP A 145 10.85 -8.39 9.34
N GLU A 146 10.78 -9.34 10.26
CA GLU A 146 10.81 -9.08 11.71
C GLU A 146 12.15 -8.50 12.17
N ASP A 147 13.25 -8.93 11.56
CA ASP A 147 14.60 -8.49 11.91
C ASP A 147 14.82 -7.01 11.59
N GLU A 148 14.24 -6.53 10.48
CA GLU A 148 14.27 -5.13 10.08
C GLU A 148 13.32 -4.27 10.92
N LEU A 149 12.18 -4.83 11.36
CA LEU A 149 11.23 -4.12 12.22
C LEU A 149 11.77 -3.93 13.65
N THR A 150 12.43 -4.95 14.20
CA THR A 150 12.91 -4.98 15.58
C THR A 150 13.70 -3.75 16.03
N PRO A 151 14.72 -3.27 15.29
CA PRO A 151 15.46 -2.07 15.67
C PRO A 151 14.62 -0.79 15.64
N LEU A 152 13.49 -0.76 14.92
CA LEU A 152 12.58 0.39 14.87
C LEU A 152 11.66 0.46 16.10
N LEU A 153 11.54 -0.63 16.87
CA LEU A 153 10.62 -0.72 18.01
C LEU A 153 11.26 -0.15 19.30
N THR A 154 10.99 1.12 19.58
CA THR A 154 11.51 1.78 20.80
C THR A 154 10.71 1.47 22.07
N ARG A 155 9.41 1.16 21.96
CA ARG A 155 8.51 0.94 23.10
C ARG A 155 8.35 -0.54 23.44
N LYS A 156 8.38 -0.89 24.74
CA LYS A 156 8.23 -2.28 25.22
C LYS A 156 6.96 -2.95 24.71
N TRP A 157 5.84 -2.24 24.71
CA TRP A 157 4.56 -2.81 24.25
C TRP A 157 4.53 -3.07 22.74
N HIS A 158 5.26 -2.31 21.90
CA HIS A 158 5.41 -2.64 20.48
C HIS A 158 6.14 -3.98 20.31
N LYS A 159 7.22 -4.18 21.06
CA LYS A 159 7.98 -5.44 21.07
C LYS A 159 7.09 -6.61 21.48
N ASN A 160 6.27 -6.43 22.52
CA ASN A 160 5.31 -7.44 22.95
C ASN A 160 4.29 -7.80 21.86
N VAL A 161 3.79 -6.81 21.09
CA VAL A 161 2.89 -7.07 19.96
C VAL A 161 3.59 -7.91 18.90
N LEU A 162 4.82 -7.54 18.48
CA LEU A 162 5.59 -8.32 17.52
C LEU A 162 5.84 -9.76 18.00
N SER A 163 6.31 -9.94 19.24
CA SER A 163 6.54 -11.28 19.81
C SER A 163 5.26 -12.10 19.88
N GLY A 164 4.12 -11.47 20.22
CA GLY A 164 2.82 -12.13 20.22
C GLY A 164 2.39 -12.60 18.83
N THR A 165 2.59 -11.77 17.81
CA THR A 165 2.29 -12.11 16.41
C THR A 165 3.16 -13.27 15.91
N ILE A 166 4.47 -13.27 16.21
CA ILE A 166 5.39 -14.36 15.86
C ILE A 166 4.94 -15.68 16.49
N ARG A 167 4.61 -15.67 17.79
CA ARG A 167 4.12 -16.86 18.51
C ARG A 167 2.85 -17.41 17.87
N LYS A 168 1.92 -16.54 17.50
CA LYS A 168 0.66 -16.95 16.84
C LYS A 168 0.92 -17.63 15.50
N LYS A 169 1.77 -17.05 14.63
CA LYS A 169 2.17 -17.67 13.35
C LYS A 169 2.80 -19.05 13.56
N ASN A 170 3.67 -19.21 14.56
CA ASN A 170 4.31 -20.48 14.85
C ASN A 170 3.34 -21.57 15.35
N GLN A 171 2.27 -21.19 16.05
CA GLN A 171 1.21 -22.11 16.48
C GLN A 171 0.30 -22.54 15.33
N GLU A 172 0.03 -21.64 14.38
CA GLU A 172 -0.77 -21.92 13.18
C GLU A 172 -0.01 -22.74 12.13
N GLY A 173 1.33 -22.78 12.22
CA GLY A 173 2.22 -23.53 11.32
C GLY A 173 2.64 -24.93 11.83
N GLN A 174 2.11 -25.39 12.96
CA GLN A 174 2.29 -26.78 13.42
C GLN A 174 1.15 -27.66 12.88
N PRO A 175 1.45 -28.77 12.18
CA PRO A 175 0.43 -29.70 11.69
C PRO A 175 -0.35 -30.39 12.81
#